data_AF-A0A9N8EM91-F1
#
_entry.id   AF-A0A9N8EM91-F1
#
_cell.length_a   1.000
_cell.length_b   1.000
_cell.length_c   1.000
_cell.angle_alpha   90.00
_cell.angle_beta   90.00
_cell.angle_gamma   90.00
#
_symmetry.space_group_name_H-M   'P 1'
#
loop_
_entity.id
_entity.type
_entity.pdbx_description
1 polymer ?
#
loop_
_entity_poly.entity_id
_entity_poly.type
_entity_poly.pdbx_seq_one_letter_code
_entity_poly.pdbx_strand_id
1 'polypeptide(L)'
;MPEKGDAIRFVKGTYAGYNGWMNKSKRTKPKSPYRYVVVDLKDSHEKATRVKLTSIKPRFEAPRCFEEAALQQYEDMEQAMVRLAELFAQCGIGGPLGAMQLFEEELNRAVKVQRELGSKARFRRVDWTQN
;
A
#
# COMPACT_ATOMS: atom_id res chain seq x y z
N MET A 1 4.19 28.09 7.92
CA MET A 1 4.10 26.75 8.56
C MET A 1 3.36 25.81 7.60
N PRO A 2 3.61 24.49 7.65
CA PRO A 2 2.84 23.52 6.87
C PRO A 2 1.33 23.62 7.18
N GLU A 3 0.49 23.46 6.16
CA GLU A 3 -0.97 23.48 6.33
C GLU A 3 -1.51 22.08 6.05
N LYS A 4 -2.21 21.51 7.04
CA LYS A 4 -2.67 20.11 7.02
C LYS A 4 -3.76 19.89 5.98
N GLY A 5 -3.45 19.02 5.03
CA GLY A 5 -4.38 18.55 4.01
C GLY A 5 -4.82 17.11 4.23
N ASP A 6 -5.11 16.44 3.13
CA ASP A 6 -5.71 15.11 3.13
C ASP A 6 -4.74 14.07 3.70
N ALA A 7 -5.28 13.14 4.48
CA ALA A 7 -4.51 12.06 5.07
C ALA A 7 -4.09 11.05 4.00
N ILE A 8 -2.82 10.67 4.02
CA ILE A 8 -2.21 9.76 3.05
C ILE A 8 -1.39 8.69 3.77
N ARG A 9 -1.04 7.66 3.01
CA ARG A 9 -0.09 6.63 3.37
C ARG A 9 0.92 6.43 2.26
N PHE A 10 2.12 6.02 2.63
CA PHE A 10 3.24 5.87 1.72
C PHE A 10 3.39 4.41 1.32
N VAL A 11 3.33 4.12 0.02
CA VAL A 11 3.37 2.74 -0.52
C VAL A 11 4.71 2.36 -1.13
N LYS A 12 5.62 3.33 -1.34
CA LYS A 12 6.93 3.10 -1.97
C LYS A 12 8.00 4.06 -1.45
N GLY A 13 9.24 3.68 -1.68
CA GLY A 13 10.42 4.51 -1.40
C GLY A 13 10.77 4.52 0.08
N THR A 14 11.59 5.50 0.49
CA THR A 14 12.14 5.59 1.86
C THR A 14 11.09 5.63 2.95
N TYR A 15 9.89 6.14 2.65
CA TYR A 15 8.81 6.29 3.61
C TYR A 15 7.74 5.20 3.46
N ALA A 16 7.97 4.13 2.69
CA ALA A 16 7.00 3.04 2.54
C ALA A 16 6.60 2.49 3.92
N GLY A 17 5.29 2.30 4.15
CA GLY A 17 4.74 1.87 5.44
C GLY A 17 4.36 3.00 6.41
N TYR A 18 4.83 4.22 6.16
CA TYR A 18 4.50 5.37 7.00
C TYR A 18 3.15 6.00 6.61
N ASN A 19 2.59 6.77 7.55
CA ASN A 19 1.45 7.65 7.32
C ASN A 19 1.91 9.11 7.20
N GLY A 20 1.01 9.96 6.74
CA GLY A 20 1.24 11.39 6.71
C GLY A 20 0.07 12.14 6.11
N TRP A 21 0.35 13.34 5.62
CA TRP A 21 -0.68 14.22 5.07
C TRP A 21 -0.15 15.15 3.98
N MET A 22 -1.04 15.58 3.09
CA MET A 22 -0.72 16.49 1.99
C MET A 22 -0.48 17.91 2.48
N ASN A 23 0.65 18.53 2.14
CA ASN A 23 0.95 19.89 2.57
C ASN A 23 0.31 20.93 1.64
N LYS A 24 -0.81 21.53 2.06
CA LYS A 24 -1.59 22.51 1.29
C LYS A 24 -0.90 23.88 1.18
N SER A 25 -0.01 24.21 2.11
CA SER A 25 0.73 25.49 2.10
C SER A 25 1.66 25.65 0.90
N LYS A 26 2.03 24.55 0.22
CA LYS A 26 2.91 24.56 -0.94
C LYS A 26 2.17 24.17 -2.21
N ARG A 27 2.04 25.12 -3.13
CA ARG A 27 1.43 24.87 -4.44
C ARG A 27 2.32 23.96 -5.29
N THR A 28 1.75 22.85 -5.74
CA THR A 28 2.41 21.99 -6.72
C THR A 28 2.14 22.52 -8.13
N LYS A 29 3.16 22.55 -9.00
CA LYS A 29 2.98 22.93 -10.41
C LYS A 29 1.96 21.98 -11.08
N PRO A 30 1.05 22.48 -11.95
CA PRO A 30 0.18 21.63 -12.74
C PRO A 30 1.00 20.54 -13.45
N LYS A 31 0.54 19.29 -13.43
CA LYS A 31 1.21 18.11 -14.03
C LYS A 31 2.54 17.69 -13.40
N SER A 32 3.00 18.29 -12.29
CA SER A 32 4.18 17.76 -11.61
C SER A 32 3.92 16.33 -11.14
N PRO A 33 4.86 15.38 -11.33
CA PRO A 33 4.73 14.04 -10.76
C PRO A 33 5.01 14.01 -9.25
N TYR A 34 5.40 15.14 -8.66
CA TYR A 34 5.76 15.25 -7.25
C TYR A 34 4.68 15.96 -6.43
N ARG A 35 4.57 15.63 -5.15
CA ARG A 35 3.67 16.26 -4.16
C ARG A 35 4.44 16.62 -2.90
N TYR A 36 4.11 17.78 -2.32
CA TYR A 36 4.59 18.16 -1.00
C TYR A 36 3.74 17.47 0.06
N VAL A 37 4.41 16.81 0.99
CA VAL A 37 3.79 15.99 2.02
C VAL A 37 4.52 16.18 3.34
N VAL A 38 3.85 15.85 4.42
CA VAL A 38 4.45 15.70 5.74
C VAL A 38 4.33 14.23 6.13
N VAL A 39 5.44 13.62 6.51
CA VAL A 39 5.51 12.23 6.96
C VAL A 39 5.46 12.20 8.48
N ASP A 40 4.62 11.33 9.04
CA ASP A 40 4.54 11.08 10.48
C ASP A 40 5.60 10.01 10.83
N LEU A 41 6.76 10.42 11.35
CA LEU A 41 7.78 9.46 11.79
C LEU A 41 7.38 8.87 13.16
N LYS A 42 7.70 7.59 13.39
CA LYS A 42 7.28 6.83 14.58
C LYS A 42 7.67 7.49 15.92
N ASP A 43 8.70 8.33 15.93
CA ASP A 43 9.18 9.05 17.12
C ASP A 43 8.52 10.43 17.33
N SER A 44 7.29 10.62 16.83
CA SER A 44 6.54 11.90 16.95
C SER A 44 7.18 13.10 16.23
N HIS A 45 8.12 12.85 15.32
CA HIS A 45 8.69 13.88 14.47
C HIS A 45 7.98 13.92 13.12
N GLU A 46 7.38 15.06 12.78
CA GLU A 46 6.87 15.32 11.43
C GLU A 46 8.00 15.77 10.51
N LYS A 47 8.08 15.19 9.31
CA LYS A 47 9.07 15.59 8.29
C LYS A 47 8.38 16.07 7.03
N ALA A 48 8.49 17.38 6.76
CA ALA A 48 8.07 17.96 5.49
C ALA A 48 9.03 17.54 4.36
N THR A 49 8.50 16.95 3.30
CA THR A 49 9.28 16.44 2.17
C THR A 49 8.50 16.53 0.85
N ARG A 50 9.10 16.02 -0.22
CA ARG A 50 8.48 15.92 -1.54
C ARG A 50 8.64 14.51 -2.09
N VAL A 51 7.54 13.88 -2.48
CA VAL A 51 7.50 12.50 -2.99
C VAL A 51 6.82 12.40 -4.34
N LYS A 52 7.01 11.30 -5.07
CA LYS A 52 6.26 11.04 -6.31
C LYS A 52 4.81 10.72 -5.97
N LEU A 53 3.88 11.13 -6.83
CA LEU A 53 2.45 10.83 -6.69
C LEU A 53 2.20 9.32 -6.64
N THR A 54 2.98 8.54 -7.38
CA THR A 54 2.92 7.06 -7.40
C THR A 54 3.44 6.40 -6.12
N SER A 55 4.03 7.16 -5.20
CA SER A 55 4.54 6.68 -3.90
C SER A 55 3.53 6.85 -2.77
N ILE A 56 2.40 7.52 -3.02
CA ILE A 56 1.39 7.82 -2.00
C ILE A 56 0.02 7.30 -2.44
N LYS A 57 -0.81 6.94 -1.45
CA LYS A 57 -2.22 6.62 -1.62
C LYS A 57 -3.03 7.29 -0.51
N PRO A 58 -4.35 7.46 -0.68
CA PRO A 58 -5.23 7.83 0.42
C PRO A 58 -5.04 6.89 1.61
N ARG A 59 -5.13 7.42 2.82
CA ARG A 59 -5.12 6.60 4.04
C ARG A 59 -6.25 5.56 3.96
N PHE A 60 -6.01 4.38 4.51
CA PHE A 60 -7.04 3.36 4.56
C PHE A 60 -8.25 3.82 5.37
N GLU A 61 -9.44 3.49 4.88
CA GLU A 61 -10.70 3.53 5.62
C GLU A 61 -10.86 2.23 6.43
N ALA A 62 -11.93 2.12 7.21
CA ALA A 62 -12.25 0.88 7.89
C ALA A 62 -12.32 -0.28 6.86
N PRO A 63 -11.65 -1.42 7.12
CA PRO A 63 -11.66 -2.53 6.18
C PRO A 63 -13.09 -3.06 6.03
N ARG A 64 -13.44 -3.48 4.81
CA ARG A 64 -14.77 -4.00 4.48
C ARG A 64 -14.81 -5.52 4.46
N CYS A 65 -13.64 -6.15 4.38
CA CYS A 65 -13.47 -7.59 4.41
C CYS A 65 -12.13 -7.96 5.07
N PHE A 66 -11.95 -9.27 5.29
CA PHE A 66 -10.75 -9.82 5.91
C PHE A 66 -9.48 -9.51 5.10
N GLU A 67 -9.54 -9.61 3.77
CA GLU A 67 -8.41 -9.35 2.88
C GLU A 67 -7.98 -7.88 2.93
N GLU A 68 -8.95 -6.97 3.00
CA GLU A 68 -8.67 -5.55 3.22
C GLU A 68 -8.02 -5.35 4.60
N ALA A 69 -8.55 -5.96 5.66
CA ALA A 69 -7.96 -5.86 6.99
C ALA A 69 -6.50 -6.38 7.00
N ALA A 70 -6.24 -7.51 6.34
CA ALA A 70 -4.90 -8.07 6.20
C ALA A 70 -3.97 -7.10 5.44
N LEU A 71 -4.41 -6.58 4.30
CA LEU A 71 -3.64 -5.61 3.52
C LEU A 71 -3.32 -4.33 4.31
N GLN A 72 -4.24 -3.88 5.16
CA GLN A 72 -4.06 -2.70 6.01
C GLN A 72 -3.06 -2.92 7.15
N GLN A 73 -3.06 -4.12 7.75
CA GLN A 73 -2.20 -4.48 8.87
C GLN A 73 -0.79 -4.88 8.43
N TYR A 74 -0.63 -5.35 7.19
CA TYR A 74 0.63 -5.87 6.65
C TYR A 74 1.14 -5.04 5.48
N GLU A 75 2.01 -4.06 5.78
CA GLU A 75 2.57 -3.13 4.80
C GLU A 75 3.32 -3.81 3.64
N ASP A 76 3.95 -4.95 3.90
CA ASP A 76 4.68 -5.73 2.90
C ASP A 76 3.74 -6.36 1.86
N MET A 77 2.54 -6.78 2.28
CA MET A 77 1.52 -7.30 1.36
C MET A 77 1.07 -6.23 0.37
N GLU A 78 0.82 -5.01 0.85
CA GLU A 78 0.45 -3.93 -0.06
C GLU A 78 1.60 -3.56 -1.00
N GLN A 79 2.81 -3.46 -0.48
CA GLN A 79 3.98 -3.14 -1.30
C GLN A 79 4.16 -4.18 -2.42
N ALA A 80 4.02 -5.47 -2.10
CA ALA A 80 4.07 -6.56 -3.07
C ALA A 80 2.96 -6.43 -4.13
N MET A 81 1.72 -6.19 -3.72
CA MET A 81 0.57 -6.02 -4.63
C MET A 81 0.78 -4.83 -5.59
N VAL A 82 1.20 -3.69 -5.05
CA VAL A 82 1.47 -2.48 -5.84
C VAL A 82 2.63 -2.70 -6.80
N ARG A 83 3.69 -3.37 -6.35
CA ARG A 83 4.86 -3.67 -7.19
C ARG A 83 4.49 -4.60 -8.36
N LEU A 84 3.72 -5.65 -8.10
CA LEU A 84 3.26 -6.58 -9.13
C LEU A 84 2.41 -5.86 -10.18
N ALA A 85 1.46 -5.02 -9.75
CA ALA A 85 0.64 -4.23 -10.66
C ALA A 85 1.47 -3.28 -11.56
N GLU A 86 2.53 -2.66 -11.02
CA GLU A 86 3.44 -1.84 -11.81
C GLU A 86 4.22 -2.63 -12.85
N LEU A 87 4.70 -3.83 -12.49
CA LEU A 87 5.42 -4.70 -13.43
C LEU A 87 4.51 -5.11 -14.59
N PHE A 88 3.27 -5.49 -14.29
CA PHE A 88 2.29 -5.76 -15.35
C PHE A 88 2.00 -4.52 -16.21
N ALA A 89 1.84 -3.34 -15.60
CA ALA A 89 1.61 -2.10 -16.35
C ALA A 89 2.78 -1.76 -17.29
N GLN A 90 4.03 -2.07 -16.91
CA GLN A 90 5.21 -1.89 -17.76
C GLN A 90 5.21 -2.82 -18.98
N CYS A 91 4.54 -3.98 -18.89
CA CYS A 91 4.35 -4.88 -20.01
C CYS A 91 3.24 -4.43 -20.97
N GLY A 92 2.56 -3.30 -20.70
CA GLY A 92 1.51 -2.78 -21.57
C GLY A 92 0.26 -3.65 -21.62
N ILE A 93 -0.10 -4.32 -20.50
CA ILE A 93 -1.28 -5.18 -20.46
C ILE A 93 -2.55 -4.40 -20.85
N GLY A 94 -3.35 -4.98 -21.76
CA GLY A 94 -4.60 -4.37 -22.24
C GLY A 94 -5.77 -4.44 -21.26
N GLY A 95 -5.61 -5.16 -20.15
CA GLY A 95 -6.65 -5.31 -19.12
C GLY A 95 -6.23 -6.21 -17.95
N PRO A 96 -6.97 -6.18 -16.84
CA PRO A 96 -6.56 -6.84 -15.60
C PRO A 96 -6.86 -8.35 -15.55
N LEU A 97 -7.77 -8.85 -16.40
CA LEU A 97 -8.33 -10.22 -16.27
C LEU A 97 -7.24 -11.31 -16.28
N GLY A 98 -6.32 -11.27 -17.25
CA GLY A 98 -5.25 -12.27 -17.32
C GLY A 98 -4.29 -12.20 -16.12
N ALA A 99 -3.98 -10.99 -15.64
CA ALA A 99 -3.14 -10.81 -14.46
C ALA A 99 -3.83 -11.32 -13.18
N MET A 100 -5.15 -11.15 -13.07
CA MET A 100 -5.94 -11.67 -11.95
C MET A 100 -5.97 -13.20 -11.95
N GLN A 101 -6.14 -13.83 -13.11
CA GLN A 101 -6.10 -15.30 -13.23
C GLN A 101 -4.74 -15.87 -12.80
N LEU A 102 -3.65 -15.27 -13.27
CA LEU A 102 -2.30 -15.68 -12.86
C LEU A 102 -2.07 -15.52 -11.35
N PHE A 103 -2.57 -14.43 -10.76
CA PHE A 103 -2.47 -14.23 -9.33
C PHE A 103 -3.31 -15.24 -8.53
N GLU A 104 -4.51 -15.57 -9.00
CA GLU A 104 -5.36 -16.60 -8.39
C GLU A 104 -4.69 -17.99 -8.42
N GLU A 105 -4.08 -18.38 -9.53
CA GLU A 105 -3.33 -19.63 -9.65
C GLU A 105 -2.18 -19.71 -8.64
N GLU A 106 -1.38 -18.66 -8.54
CA GLU A 106 -0.26 -18.62 -7.59
C GLU A 106 -0.72 -18.56 -6.13
N LEU A 107 -1.80 -17.84 -5.85
CA LEU A 107 -2.41 -17.82 -4.51
C LEU A 107 -2.86 -19.24 -4.11
N ASN A 108 -3.53 -19.96 -5.01
CA ASN A 108 -3.96 -21.34 -4.77
C ASN A 108 -2.78 -22.29 -4.52
N ARG A 109 -1.68 -22.14 -5.27
CA ARG A 109 -0.43 -22.89 -5.01
C ARG A 109 0.15 -22.57 -3.64
N ALA A 110 0.25 -21.30 -3.28
CA ALA A 110 0.79 -20.87 -1.98
C ALA A 110 -0.05 -21.38 -0.80
N VAL A 111 -1.38 -21.36 -0.93
CA VAL A 111 -2.31 -21.92 0.06
C VAL A 111 -2.10 -23.43 0.21
N LYS A 112 -1.97 -24.16 -0.90
CA LYS A 112 -1.70 -25.60 -0.87
C LYS A 112 -0.39 -25.91 -0.14
N VAL A 113 0.69 -25.20 -0.48
CA VAL A 113 2.00 -25.35 0.20
C VAL A 113 1.89 -25.06 1.69
N GLN A 114 1.20 -24.00 2.11
CA GLN A 114 0.99 -23.71 3.53
C GLN A 114 0.24 -24.82 4.26
N ARG A 115 -0.76 -25.44 3.62
CA ARG A 115 -1.48 -26.60 4.19
C ARG A 115 -0.56 -27.81 4.35
N GLU A 116 0.27 -28.09 3.34
CA GLU A 116 1.20 -29.23 3.33
C GLU A 116 2.31 -29.10 4.39
N LEU A 117 2.66 -27.87 4.81
CA LEU A 117 3.61 -27.64 5.89
C LEU A 117 3.12 -28.12 7.27
N GLY A 118 1.82 -28.35 7.45
CA GLY A 118 1.25 -28.84 8.72
C GLY A 118 1.64 -27.96 9.90
N SER A 119 2.29 -28.56 10.92
CA SER A 119 2.74 -27.84 12.12
C SER A 119 3.84 -26.80 11.87
N LYS A 120 4.48 -26.81 10.69
CA LYS A 120 5.50 -25.82 10.30
C LYS A 120 4.94 -24.63 9.52
N ALA A 121 3.63 -24.63 9.25
CA ALA A 121 2.96 -23.54 8.57
C ALA A 121 3.10 -22.23 9.36
N ARG A 122 3.16 -21.10 8.66
CA ARG A 122 3.28 -19.77 9.26
C ARG A 122 2.04 -18.97 8.97
N PHE A 123 1.35 -18.55 10.02
CA PHE A 123 0.15 -17.72 9.93
C PHE A 123 0.42 -16.34 10.52
N ARG A 124 -0.10 -15.33 9.84
CA ARG A 124 -0.13 -13.96 10.33
C ARG A 124 -1.51 -13.71 10.93
N ARG A 125 -1.57 -13.16 12.14
CA ARG A 125 -2.83 -12.85 12.81
C ARG A 125 -3.42 -11.58 12.19
N VAL A 126 -4.60 -11.68 11.61
CA VAL A 126 -5.33 -10.51 11.12
C VAL A 126 -6.43 -10.19 12.13
N ASP A 127 -6.38 -9.01 12.73
CA ASP A 127 -7.43 -8.56 13.62
C ASP A 127 -8.60 -8.04 12.79
N TRP A 128 -9.62 -8.89 12.61
CA TRP A 128 -10.85 -8.56 11.88
C TRP A 128 -12.06 -9.11 12.61
N THR A 129 -12.93 -8.22 13.06
CA THR A 129 -14.25 -8.56 13.62
C THR A 129 -15.30 -8.19 12.59
N GLN A 130 -16.04 -9.18 12.13
CA GLN A 130 -17.18 -8.96 11.25
C GLN A 130 -18.28 -8.30 12.10
N ASN A 131 -18.54 -7.01 11.86
CA ASN A 131 -19.70 -6.32 12.44
C ASN A 131 -21.00 -6.80 11.81
#